data_AF-A0A7X0P874-F1
#
_entry.id   AF-A0A7X0P874-F1
#
_cell.length_a   1.000
_cell.length_b   1.000
_cell.length_c   1.000
_cell.angle_alpha   90.00
_cell.angle_beta   90.00
_cell.angle_gamma   90.00
#
_symmetry.space_group_name_H-M   'P 1'
#
loop_
_entity.id
_entity.type
_entity.pdbx_description
1 polymer ?
#
loop_
_entity_poly.entity_id
_entity_poly.type
_entity_poly.pdbx_seq_one_letter_code
_entity_poly.pdbx_strand_id
1 'polypeptide(L)' 'MYEFASGGGTFFVLRHVGGARYEETGRGRYPIALAAYIALVEQHHADHRGRGERPEPDTYLAREGRRG' A
#
# COMPACT_ATOMS: atom_id res chain seq x y z
N MET A 1 5.13 1.35 1.85
CA MET A 1 4.06 1.06 0.86
C MET A 1 3.06 0.02 1.38
N TYR A 2 1.76 0.27 1.19
CA TYR A 2 0.66 -0.67 1.45
C TYR A 2 -0.04 -1.03 0.13
N GLU A 3 -0.61 -2.24 0.06
CA GLU A 3 -1.27 -2.77 -1.13
C GLU A 3 -2.62 -3.41 -0.75
N PHE A 4 -3.61 -3.27 -1.63
CA PHE A 4 -4.95 -3.82 -1.42
C PHE A 4 -5.18 -5.00 -2.38
N ALA A 5 -5.40 -6.19 -1.82
CA ALA A 5 -5.58 -7.41 -2.58
C ALA A 5 -6.94 -8.06 -2.30
N SER A 6 -7.42 -8.88 -3.24
CA SER A 6 -8.63 -9.68 -3.04
C SER A 6 -8.42 -11.12 -3.51
N GLY A 7 -9.06 -12.05 -2.83
CA GLY A 7 -8.93 -13.49 -3.12
C GLY A 7 -10.02 -14.29 -2.41
N GLY A 8 -10.66 -15.21 -3.13
CA GLY A 8 -11.70 -16.08 -2.57
C GLY A 8 -12.87 -15.34 -1.90
N GLY A 9 -13.23 -14.15 -2.38
CA GLY A 9 -14.29 -13.31 -1.80
C GLY A 9 -13.88 -12.52 -0.54
N THR A 10 -12.61 -12.56 -0.16
CA THR A 10 -12.04 -11.80 0.96
C THR A 10 -11.10 -10.74 0.44
N PHE A 11 -11.00 -9.63 1.17
CA PHE A 11 -10.08 -8.53 0.89
C PHE A 11 -8.98 -8.49 1.94
N PHE A 12 -7.76 -8.16 1.50
CA PHE A 12 -6.54 -8.17 2.28
C PHE A 12 -5.82 -6.84 2.12
N VAL A 13 -5.24 -6.35 3.21
CA VAL A 13 -4.37 -5.18 3.24
C VAL A 13 -2.97 -5.67 3.54
N LEU A 14 -2.07 -5.54 2.57
CA LEU A 14 -0.71 -6.03 2.64
C LEU A 14 0.25 -4.87 2.84
N ARG A 15 1.20 -5.02 3.76
CA ARG A 15 2.32 -4.10 3.95
C ARG A 15 3.56 -4.67 3.27
N HIS A 16 4.22 -3.87 2.44
CA HIS A 16 5.52 -4.25 1.89
C HIS A 16 6.59 -4.14 2.97
N VAL A 17 7.32 -5.23 3.20
CA VAL A 17 8.38 -5.31 4.23
C VAL A 17 9.78 -5.48 3.63
N GLY A 18 9.91 -5.39 2.29
CA GLY A 18 11.17 -5.49 1.55
C GLY A 18 11.27 -6.72 0.65
N GLY A 19 11.94 -6.55 -0.49
CA GLY A 19 12.06 -7.61 -1.50
C GLY A 19 10.70 -8.03 -2.09
N ALA A 20 10.44 -9.34 -2.15
CA ALA A 20 9.14 -9.90 -2.55
C ALA A 20 8.27 -10.32 -1.35
N ARG A 21 8.51 -9.76 -0.16
CA ARG A 21 7.80 -10.12 1.07
C ARG A 21 6.73 -9.08 1.40
N TYR A 22 5.56 -9.62 1.75
CA TYR A 22 4.39 -8.88 2.18
C TYR A 22 3.92 -9.42 3.52
N GLU A 23 3.54 -8.51 4.41
CA GLU A 23 2.92 -8.84 5.69
C GLU A 23 1.43 -8.51 5.61
N GLU A 24 0.56 -9.42 6.06
CA GLU A 24 -0.87 -9.14 6.16
C GLU A 24 -1.11 -8.21 7.35
N THR A 25 -1.50 -6.97 7.05
CA THR A 25 -1.85 -5.95 8.04
C THR A 25 -3.34 -5.90 8.35
N GLY A 26 -4.17 -6.50 7.51
CA GLY A 26 -5.60 -6.61 7.76
C GLY A 26 -6.31 -7.50 6.74
N ARG A 27 -7.45 -8.04 7.15
CA ARG A 27 -8.32 -8.83 6.27
C ARG A 27 -9.79 -8.58 6.61
N GLY A 28 -10.68 -8.72 5.63
CA GLY A 28 -12.11 -8.67 5.88
C GLY A 28 -12.97 -8.53 4.64
N ARG A 29 -14.25 -8.20 4.88
CA ARG A 29 -15.17 -7.76 3.81
C ARG A 29 -14.71 -6.43 3.25
N TYR A 30 -15.03 -6.17 1.98
CA TYR A 30 -14.64 -4.97 1.25
C TYR A 30 -14.69 -3.66 2.06
N PRO A 31 -15.82 -3.25 2.67
CA PRO A 31 -15.87 -1.97 3.37
C PRO A 31 -14.93 -1.88 4.58
N ILE A 32 -14.71 -3.00 5.28
CA ILE A 32 -13.84 -3.05 6.46
C ILE A 32 -12.38 -3.00 6.03
N ALA A 33 -12.02 -3.81 5.02
CA ALA A 33 -10.65 -3.86 4.51
C ALA A 33 -10.26 -2.53 3.83
N LEU A 34 -11.18 -1.89 3.11
CA LEU A 34 -10.95 -0.59 2.48
C LEU A 34 -10.73 0.52 3.53
N ALA A 35 -11.54 0.56 4.59
CA ALA A 35 -11.35 1.52 5.68
C ALA A 35 -9.99 1.34 6.36
N ALA A 36 -9.58 0.09 6.61
CA ALA A 36 -8.25 -0.22 7.16
C ALA A 36 -7.11 0.22 6.23
N TYR A 37 -7.24 -0.02 4.92
CA TYR A 37 -6.27 0.43 3.92
C TYR A 37 -6.13 1.96 3.91
N ILE A 38 -7.26 2.70 3.86
CA ILE A 38 -7.23 4.18 3.85
C ILE A 38 -6.52 4.72 5.09
N ALA A 39 -6.88 4.23 6.28
CA ALA A 39 -6.25 4.67 7.53
C ALA A 39 -4.74 4.42 7.54
N LEU A 40 -4.28 3.27 7.03
CA LEU A 40 -2.87 2.92 6.95
C LEU A 40 -2.10 3.80 5.94
N VAL A 41 -2.69 4.09 4.78
CA VAL A 41 -2.07 4.99 3.79
C VAL A 41 -2.00 6.42 4.32
N GLU A 42 -3.05 6.92 4.97
CA GLU A 42 -3.07 8.25 5.58
C GLU A 42 -2.01 8.39 6.67
N GLN A 43 -1.89 7.39 7.56
CA GLN A 43 -0.86 7.37 8.59
C GLN A 43 0.54 7.31 7.97
N HIS A 44 0.74 6.51 6.94
CA HIS A 44 2.01 6.43 6.21
C HIS A 44 2.39 7.77 5.59
N HIS A 45 1.45 8.45 4.94
CA HIS A 45 1.68 9.78 4.37
C HIS A 45 1.99 10.82 5.45
N ALA A 46 1.32 10.77 6.60
CA ALA A 46 1.60 11.65 7.73
C ALA A 46 3.01 11.41 8.28
N ASP A 47 3.43 10.15 8.45
CA ASP A 47 4.77 9.78 8.90
C ASP A 47 5.85 10.23 7.91
N HIS A 48 5.63 10.05 6.60
CA HIS A 48 6.55 10.52 5.57
C HIS A 48 6.67 12.06 5.56
N ARG A 49 5.55 12.78 5.71
CA ARG A 49 5.54 14.24 5.80
C ARG A 49 6.27 14.73 7.05
N GLY A 50 6.11 14.04 8.19
CA GLY A 50 6.78 14.37 9.45
C GLY A 50 8.30 14.12 9.44
N ARG A 51 8.78 13.15 8.65
CA ARG A 51 10.21 12.83 8.51
C ARG A 51 10.96 13.72 7.51
N GLY A 52 10.26 14.57 6.75
CA GLY A 52 10.87 15.40 5.70
C GLY A 52 11.51 14.58 4.57
N GLU A 53 11.23 13.27 4.52
CA GLU A 53 11.71 12.38 3.47
C GLU A 53 10.96 12.70 2.18
N ARG A 54 11.73 12.86 1.10
CA ARG A 54 11.21 13.05 -0.26
C ARG A 54 10.20 11.93 -0.51
N PRO A 55 8.95 12.22 -0.96
CA PRO A 55 7.94 11.19 -1.18
C PRO A 55 8.57 10.07 -2.00
N GLU A 56 8.41 8.84 -1.51
CA GLU A 56 8.95 7.64 -2.14
C GLU A 56 8.58 7.71 -3.64
N PRO A 57 9.56 7.67 -4.56
CA PRO A 57 9.24 7.86 -5.97
C PRO A 57 8.27 6.76 -6.39
N ASP A 58 7.12 7.16 -6.94
CA ASP A 58 6.12 6.25 -7.50
C ASP A 58 6.76 5.37 -8.58
N THR A 59 7.29 4.21 -8.18
CA THR A 59 7.88 3.24 -9.11
C THR A 59 6.83 2.60 -10.00
N TYR A 60 5.54 2.78 -9.69
CA TYR A 60 4.43 2.35 -10.53
C TYR A 60 4.36 3.14 -11.84
N LEU A 61 4.59 4.46 -11.81
CA LEU A 61 4.67 5.31 -13.01
C LEU A 61 6.04 5.23 -13.70
N ALA A 62 7.12 4.96 -12.97
CA ALA A 62 8.46 4.82 -13.55
C ALA A 62 8.59 3.62 -14.52
N ARG A 63 7.74 2.58 -14.36
CA ARG A 63 7.71 1.43 -15.26
C ARG A 63 6.97 1.71 -16.58
N GLU A 64 6.11 2.72 -16.62
CA GLU A 64 5.35 3.10 -17.82
C GLU A 64 6.11 4.08 -18.74
N GLY A 65 7.28 4.57 -18.31
CA GLY A 65 8.14 5.47 -19.09
C GLY A 65 9.16 4.79 -20.01
N ARG A 66 9.21 3.45 -20.09
CA ARG A 66 10.06 2.73 -21.04
C ARG A 66 9.23 1.84 -21.98
N ARG A 67 8.43 2.47 -22.83
CA ARG A 67 8.03 1.91 -24.13
C ARG A 67 7.96 3.05 -25.14
N GLY A 68 8.83 3.01 -26.15
CA GLY A 68 8.87 3.94 -27.29
C GLY A 68 10.26 4.49 -27.50
#